data_AF-A0A6A4TXP9-F1
#
_entry.id   AF-A0A6A4TXP9-F1
#
_cell.length_a   1.000
_cell.length_b   1.000
_cell.length_c   1.000
_cell.angle_alpha   90.00
_cell.angle_beta   90.00
_cell.angle_gamma   90.00
#
_symmetry.space_group_name_H-M   'P 1'
#
loop_
_entity.id
_entity.type
_entity.pdbx_description
1 polymer ?
#
loop_
_entity_poly.entity_id
_entity_poly.type
_entity_poly.pdbx_seq_one_letter_code
_entity_poly.pdbx_strand_id
1 'polypeptide(L)'
;NLLKSDAAVDLVHFTILRPPEKQDGVPVDELSLIAFPTRELFVEKIEEFDLIIFDRYRMRGILPMSYIENIVTYVRGGGTVLVAAGPEFGAVDSLYRSPLAEILPVAPTAQVIEEGFRPALTDLGRRHPVTEGLEAEAPEGGWGRWFRLIEVEQIAGQVLMSGPRDLPLLVLNRVDQGRVAVLASDQAWLWGRGYEGGGPQLELLRRLAHWMLKEPELEEETLTAEVRGEAMTITRRSLAEEEPGPVTVTAPDGTVVELPMPLAAPGRYETIWQAPALGLYRLKQGELTRVIAVGPAAPREFAETIASGEALLPVAEPTRGGVTRLEPGNPDIRTVAEGRVAVGRGWIGITPREAYLTTEVNVVPFLPAWAWLLIGAGLAVVAWLIEGRKGAKAA
;
A
#
# COMPACT_ATOMS: atom_id res chain seq x y z
N ASN A 1 7.57 -17.91 -24.26
CA ASN A 1 6.28 -18.42 -23.74
C ASN A 1 6.16 -18.08 -22.25
N LEU A 2 6.41 -16.81 -21.89
CA LEU A 2 6.44 -16.35 -20.49
C LEU A 2 5.03 -16.03 -19.95
N LEU A 3 4.16 -15.52 -20.83
CA LEU A 3 2.78 -15.13 -20.53
C LEU A 3 1.77 -16.26 -20.73
N LYS A 4 2.21 -17.41 -21.26
CA LYS A 4 1.35 -18.58 -21.47
C LYS A 4 1.42 -19.60 -20.32
N SER A 5 2.41 -19.44 -19.43
CA SER A 5 2.63 -20.32 -18.27
C SER A 5 1.87 -19.86 -17.03
N ASP A 6 1.39 -18.62 -17.01
CA ASP A 6 0.52 -18.12 -15.95
C ASP A 6 -0.95 -18.34 -16.35
N ALA A 7 -1.70 -19.07 -15.52
CA ALA A 7 -3.10 -19.39 -15.78
C ALA A 7 -4.03 -18.16 -15.67
N ALA A 8 -3.55 -17.06 -15.08
CA ALA A 8 -4.31 -15.82 -14.92
C ALA A 8 -4.19 -14.86 -16.13
N VAL A 9 -3.35 -15.17 -17.12
CA VAL A 9 -3.04 -14.25 -18.23
C VAL A 9 -3.63 -14.77 -19.55
N ASP A 10 -4.51 -13.99 -20.18
CA ASP A 10 -4.95 -14.23 -21.55
C ASP A 10 -4.06 -13.44 -22.52
N LEU A 11 -3.24 -14.16 -23.28
CA LEU A 11 -2.31 -13.55 -24.24
C LEU A 11 -2.90 -13.54 -25.64
N VAL A 12 -3.24 -12.35 -26.12
CA VAL A 12 -3.53 -12.14 -27.54
C VAL A 12 -2.24 -11.74 -28.25
N HIS A 13 -1.60 -12.69 -28.94
CA HIS A 13 -0.38 -12.45 -29.71
C HIS A 13 -0.65 -12.41 -31.22
N PHE A 14 -0.19 -11.35 -31.88
CA PHE A 14 -0.28 -11.21 -33.33
C PHE A 14 1.11 -11.03 -33.93
N THR A 15 1.49 -11.93 -34.83
CA THR A 15 2.73 -11.80 -35.61
C THR A 15 2.38 -11.42 -37.05
N ILE A 16 2.90 -10.30 -37.52
CA ILE A 16 2.75 -9.89 -38.92
C ILE A 16 3.85 -10.58 -39.73
N LEU A 17 3.52 -11.73 -40.31
CA LEU A 17 4.48 -12.66 -40.91
C LEU A 17 5.02 -12.24 -42.30
N ARG A 18 4.53 -11.15 -42.92
CA ARG A 18 4.92 -10.78 -44.29
C ARG A 18 5.31 -9.29 -44.42
N PRO A 19 6.51 -8.96 -44.98
CA PRO A 19 6.88 -7.60 -45.34
C PRO A 19 6.02 -7.08 -46.51
N PRO A 20 5.57 -5.81 -46.48
CA PRO A 20 4.78 -5.20 -47.56
C PRO A 20 5.53 -5.08 -48.90
N GLU A 21 6.85 -5.27 -48.90
CA GLU A 21 7.73 -5.17 -50.07
C GLU A 21 7.59 -6.38 -51.03
N LYS A 22 7.00 -7.51 -50.60
CA LYS A 22 6.55 -8.57 -51.53
C LYS A 22 5.20 -8.15 -52.11
N GLN A 23 5.26 -7.35 -53.18
CA GLN A 23 4.10 -6.85 -53.92
C GLN A 23 3.31 -8.01 -54.55
N ASP A 24 2.24 -8.44 -53.88
CA ASP A 24 1.02 -8.84 -54.59
C ASP A 24 0.18 -7.55 -54.70
N GLY A 25 -0.37 -7.25 -55.88
CA GLY A 25 -1.12 -6.01 -56.16
C GLY A 25 -2.49 -5.90 -55.46
N VAL A 26 -2.59 -6.45 -54.26
CA VAL A 26 -3.79 -6.60 -53.45
C VAL A 26 -3.62 -5.75 -52.18
N PRO A 27 -4.62 -4.95 -51.77
CA PRO A 27 -4.58 -4.17 -50.53
C PRO A 27 -4.18 -5.00 -49.30
N VAL A 28 -3.43 -4.41 -48.35
CA VAL A 28 -2.84 -5.13 -47.19
C VAL A 28 -3.93 -5.76 -46.30
N ASP A 29 -5.10 -5.13 -46.22
CA ASP A 29 -6.31 -5.58 -45.55
C ASP A 29 -6.97 -6.79 -46.22
N GLU A 30 -6.72 -7.02 -47.52
CA GLU A 30 -7.21 -8.18 -48.29
C GLU A 30 -6.19 -9.35 -48.34
N LEU A 31 -4.95 -9.14 -47.86
CA LEU A 31 -3.89 -10.15 -47.84
C LEU A 31 -3.85 -11.00 -46.56
N SER A 32 -4.64 -10.66 -45.55
CA SER A 32 -4.80 -11.46 -44.32
C SER A 32 -6.06 -12.31 -44.41
N LEU A 33 -5.94 -13.63 -44.20
CA LEU A 33 -7.07 -14.58 -44.18
C LEU A 33 -8.15 -14.22 -43.14
N ILE A 34 -7.82 -13.34 -42.19
CA ILE A 34 -8.73 -12.68 -41.25
C ILE A 34 -8.23 -11.23 -41.12
N ALA A 35 -9.04 -10.23 -41.45
CA ALA A 35 -8.64 -8.82 -41.30
C ALA A 35 -8.24 -8.54 -39.84
N PHE A 36 -7.09 -7.89 -39.64
CA PHE A 36 -6.64 -7.54 -38.29
C PHE A 36 -7.60 -6.49 -37.72
N PRO A 37 -8.27 -6.75 -36.58
CA PRO A 37 -9.31 -5.87 -36.06
C PRO A 37 -8.69 -4.68 -35.31
N THR A 38 -7.85 -3.89 -36.01
CA THR A 38 -7.12 -2.75 -35.44
C THR A 38 -8.08 -1.81 -34.69
N ARG A 39 -9.25 -1.51 -35.28
CA ARG A 39 -10.25 -0.63 -34.67
C ARG A 39 -10.84 -1.22 -33.39
N GLU A 40 -11.22 -2.49 -33.40
CA GLU A 40 -11.80 -3.13 -32.21
C GLU A 40 -10.77 -3.11 -31.07
N LEU A 41 -9.52 -3.48 -31.35
CA LEU A 41 -8.47 -3.60 -30.34
C LEU A 41 -7.98 -2.24 -29.81
N PHE A 42 -7.77 -1.25 -30.69
CA PHE A 42 -7.13 0.03 -30.33
C PHE A 42 -8.09 1.21 -30.19
N VAL A 43 -9.39 1.00 -30.38
CA VAL A 43 -10.42 2.03 -30.18
C VAL A 43 -11.51 1.53 -29.24
N GLU A 44 -12.07 0.35 -29.49
CA GLU A 44 -13.26 -0.11 -28.75
C GLU A 44 -12.90 -0.84 -27.46
N LYS A 45 -11.83 -1.66 -27.49
CA LYS A 45 -11.43 -2.55 -26.41
C LYS A 45 -10.06 -2.24 -25.82
N ILE A 46 -9.49 -1.07 -26.11
CA ILE A 46 -8.14 -0.75 -25.64
C ILE A 46 -8.02 -0.78 -24.10
N GLU A 47 -9.12 -0.45 -23.41
CA GLU A 47 -9.23 -0.50 -21.94
C GLU A 47 -9.36 -1.91 -21.37
N GLU A 48 -9.64 -2.93 -22.20
CA GLU A 48 -9.70 -4.34 -21.77
C GLU A 48 -8.30 -4.97 -21.67
N PHE A 49 -7.26 -4.31 -22.18
CA PHE A 49 -5.89 -4.79 -22.08
C PHE A 49 -5.22 -4.26 -20.81
N ASP A 50 -4.56 -5.13 -20.06
CA ASP A 50 -3.75 -4.73 -18.91
C ASP A 50 -2.33 -4.29 -19.32
N LEU A 51 -1.80 -4.86 -20.41
CA LEU A 51 -0.44 -4.61 -20.91
C LEU A 51 -0.37 -4.72 -22.44
N ILE A 52 0.15 -3.66 -23.08
CA ILE A 52 0.47 -3.63 -24.51
C ILE A 52 1.99 -3.78 -24.69
N ILE A 53 2.42 -4.74 -25.52
CA ILE A 53 3.85 -4.98 -25.78
C ILE A 53 4.19 -4.70 -27.24
N PHE A 54 5.10 -3.76 -27.47
CA PHE A 54 5.76 -3.56 -28.77
C PHE A 54 7.07 -4.33 -28.80
N ASP A 55 7.03 -5.53 -29.38
CA ASP A 55 8.23 -6.34 -29.63
C ASP A 55 8.74 -6.06 -31.05
N ARG A 56 9.88 -5.38 -31.14
CA ARG A 56 10.57 -5.11 -32.42
C ARG A 56 9.67 -4.45 -33.49
N TYR A 57 8.77 -3.59 -33.04
CA TYR A 57 7.76 -3.00 -33.89
C TYR A 57 8.33 -1.92 -34.82
N ARG A 58 7.87 -1.93 -36.08
CA ARG A 58 8.22 -0.95 -37.12
C ARG A 58 6.99 -0.18 -37.57
N MET A 59 7.09 1.13 -37.65
CA MET A 59 6.04 2.01 -38.19
C MET A 59 5.90 1.85 -39.70
N ARG A 60 5.33 0.72 -40.15
CA ARG A 60 5.09 0.39 -41.57
C ARG A 60 3.72 0.84 -42.09
N GLY A 61 3.07 1.77 -41.38
CA GLY A 61 1.72 2.26 -41.72
C GLY A 61 0.58 1.29 -41.39
N ILE A 62 0.86 0.21 -40.64
CA ILE A 62 -0.15 -0.79 -40.24
C ILE A 62 -1.01 -0.26 -39.08
N LEU A 63 -0.38 0.42 -38.11
CA LEU A 63 -1.09 1.17 -37.07
C LEU A 63 -1.12 2.65 -37.46
N PRO A 64 -2.31 3.21 -37.74
CA PRO A 64 -2.49 4.65 -37.88
C PRO A 64 -2.00 5.43 -36.65
N MET A 65 -1.53 6.66 -36.87
CA MET A 65 -1.04 7.54 -35.79
C MET A 65 -2.10 7.79 -34.72
N SER A 66 -3.38 7.90 -35.11
CA SER A 66 -4.50 8.06 -34.18
C SER A 66 -4.66 6.88 -33.21
N TYR A 67 -4.27 5.66 -33.60
CA TYR A 67 -4.31 4.51 -32.70
C TYR A 67 -3.15 4.55 -31.70
N ILE A 68 -2.00 5.10 -32.10
CA ILE A 68 -0.90 5.36 -31.17
C ILE A 68 -1.27 6.47 -30.17
N GLU A 69 -1.99 7.51 -30.60
CA GLU A 69 -2.55 8.54 -29.70
C GLU A 69 -3.52 7.93 -28.67
N ASN A 70 -4.35 6.98 -29.08
CA ASN A 70 -5.21 6.24 -28.15
C ASN A 70 -4.39 5.47 -27.11
N ILE A 71 -3.28 4.84 -27.52
CA ILE A 71 -2.37 4.14 -26.60
C ILE A 71 -1.75 5.12 -25.60
N VAL A 72 -1.33 6.31 -26.05
CA VAL A 72 -0.84 7.37 -25.16
C VAL A 72 -1.90 7.75 -24.13
N THR A 73 -3.14 7.96 -24.58
CA THR A 73 -4.27 8.30 -23.71
C THR A 73 -4.57 7.17 -22.72
N TYR A 74 -4.58 5.93 -23.19
CA TYR A 74 -4.75 4.73 -22.39
C TYR A 74 -3.70 4.64 -21.28
N VAL A 75 -2.41 4.86 -21.59
CA VAL A 75 -1.35 4.86 -20.58
C VAL A 75 -1.56 5.97 -19.56
N ARG A 76 -1.82 7.21 -19.99
CA ARG A 76 -2.08 8.32 -19.06
C ARG A 76 -3.27 8.02 -18.12
N GLY A 77 -4.28 7.31 -18.62
CA GLY A 77 -5.45 6.85 -17.87
C GLY A 77 -5.21 5.64 -16.95
N GLY A 78 -4.02 5.06 -16.94
CA GLY A 78 -3.67 3.93 -16.08
C GLY A 78 -3.23 2.67 -16.80
N GLY A 79 -3.29 2.64 -18.12
CA GLY A 79 -2.79 1.55 -18.95
C GLY A 79 -1.27 1.40 -18.94
N THR A 80 -0.77 0.30 -19.51
CA THR A 80 0.67 0.03 -19.51
C THR A 80 1.24 -0.39 -20.86
N VAL A 81 2.47 0.04 -21.15
CA VAL A 81 3.17 -0.24 -22.43
C VAL A 81 4.62 -0.67 -22.19
N LEU A 82 4.99 -1.84 -22.72
CA LEU A 82 6.37 -2.32 -22.78
C LEU A 82 6.91 -2.24 -24.21
N VAL A 83 8.08 -1.66 -24.39
CA VAL A 83 8.81 -1.67 -25.67
C VAL A 83 10.06 -2.53 -25.53
N ALA A 84 10.12 -3.63 -26.27
CA ALA A 84 11.35 -4.38 -26.48
C ALA A 84 11.98 -3.91 -27.80
N ALA A 85 13.01 -3.07 -27.70
CA ALA A 85 13.62 -2.40 -28.83
C ALA A 85 14.61 -3.33 -29.57
N GLY A 86 14.40 -3.48 -30.88
CA GLY A 86 15.41 -3.95 -31.82
C GLY A 86 15.99 -2.78 -32.64
N PRO A 87 16.84 -3.06 -33.65
CA PRO A 87 17.48 -2.03 -34.48
C PRO A 87 16.55 -0.98 -35.08
N GLU A 88 15.30 -1.36 -35.37
CA GLU A 88 14.25 -0.45 -35.85
C GLU A 88 13.94 0.72 -34.91
N PHE A 89 14.19 0.59 -33.61
CA PHE A 89 13.96 1.69 -32.67
C PHE A 89 14.90 2.88 -32.93
N GLY A 90 16.08 2.64 -33.52
CA GLY A 90 16.99 3.69 -33.99
C GLY A 90 16.77 4.14 -35.44
N ALA A 91 15.83 3.55 -36.17
CA ALA A 91 15.66 3.78 -37.60
C ALA A 91 14.60 4.86 -37.92
N VAL A 92 14.42 5.13 -39.22
CA VAL A 92 13.43 6.12 -39.71
C VAL A 92 11.98 5.67 -39.50
N ASP A 93 11.75 4.37 -39.36
CA ASP A 93 10.47 3.72 -39.06
C ASP A 93 10.32 3.41 -37.56
N SER A 94 11.06 4.12 -36.69
CA SER A 94 11.01 3.96 -35.25
C SER A 94 9.66 4.37 -34.65
N LEU A 95 9.24 3.62 -33.63
CA LEU A 95 8.11 3.96 -32.77
C LEU A 95 8.31 5.31 -32.06
N TYR A 96 9.55 5.75 -31.83
CA TYR A 96 9.84 7.08 -31.28
C TYR A 96 9.48 8.23 -32.24
N ARG A 97 9.22 7.96 -33.52
CA ARG A 97 8.73 8.96 -34.49
C ARG A 97 7.20 9.00 -34.57
N SER A 98 6.54 8.55 -33.52
CA SER A 98 5.09 8.52 -33.37
C SER A 98 4.66 9.28 -32.12
N PRO A 99 3.34 9.50 -31.89
CA PRO A 99 2.82 10.12 -30.68
C PRO A 99 3.28 9.43 -29.39
N LEU A 100 3.68 8.15 -29.46
CA LEU A 100 4.21 7.41 -28.31
C LEU A 100 5.46 8.07 -27.70
N ALA A 101 6.21 8.87 -28.48
CA ALA A 101 7.36 9.61 -27.99
C ALA A 101 7.06 10.47 -26.75
N GLU A 102 5.82 10.94 -26.58
CA GLU A 102 5.40 11.75 -25.43
C GLU A 102 5.48 11.01 -24.09
N ILE A 103 5.41 9.67 -24.11
CA ILE A 103 5.38 8.85 -22.90
C ILE A 103 6.60 7.94 -22.75
N LEU A 104 7.43 7.83 -23.79
CA LEU A 104 8.62 7.00 -23.76
C LEU A 104 9.68 7.63 -22.83
N PRO A 105 10.27 6.85 -21.92
CA PRO A 105 11.28 7.38 -21.00
C PRO A 105 12.65 7.62 -21.63
N VAL A 106 12.83 7.23 -22.90
CA VAL A 106 14.11 7.27 -23.58
C VAL A 106 13.97 7.73 -25.04
N ALA A 107 15.01 8.39 -25.55
CA ALA A 107 15.16 8.77 -26.95
C ALA A 107 16.27 7.96 -27.63
N PRO A 108 16.03 7.36 -28.80
CA PRO A 108 17.08 6.66 -29.54
C PRO A 108 18.04 7.64 -30.23
N THR A 109 19.35 7.34 -30.20
CA THR A 109 20.40 8.13 -30.89
C THR A 109 20.60 7.72 -32.35
N ALA A 110 19.84 6.73 -32.83
CA ALA A 110 20.03 6.02 -34.09
C ALA A 110 21.28 5.12 -34.18
N GLN A 111 22.06 4.99 -33.10
CA GLN A 111 23.18 4.04 -33.05
C GLN A 111 22.74 2.67 -32.52
N VAL A 112 23.28 1.62 -33.14
CA VAL A 112 23.14 0.24 -32.67
C VAL A 112 24.53 -0.27 -32.34
N ILE A 113 24.72 -0.68 -31.08
CA ILE A 113 25.99 -1.19 -30.58
C ILE A 113 25.96 -2.70 -30.71
N GLU A 114 26.83 -3.24 -31.56
CA GLU A 114 26.96 -4.68 -31.80
C GLU A 114 28.28 -5.23 -31.24
N GLU A 115 28.39 -5.27 -29.92
CA GLU A 115 29.53 -5.86 -29.20
C GLU A 115 29.06 -6.71 -28.02
N GLY A 116 29.91 -7.65 -27.57
CA GLY A 116 29.58 -8.52 -26.45
C GLY A 116 29.68 -7.78 -25.11
N PHE A 117 28.58 -7.66 -24.38
CA PHE A 117 28.51 -7.07 -23.04
C PHE A 117 27.70 -7.94 -22.08
N ARG A 118 27.97 -7.82 -20.78
CA ARG A 118 27.12 -8.42 -19.75
C ARG A 118 26.17 -7.35 -19.23
N PRO A 119 24.84 -7.56 -19.27
CA PRO A 119 23.93 -6.69 -18.55
C PRO A 119 24.34 -6.56 -17.08
N ALA A 120 24.21 -5.37 -16.51
CA ALA A 120 24.51 -5.11 -15.10
C ALA A 120 23.36 -4.36 -14.44
N LEU A 121 23.18 -4.54 -13.13
CA LEU A 121 22.25 -3.72 -12.36
C LEU A 121 22.90 -2.37 -12.02
N THR A 122 22.13 -1.30 -12.14
CA THR A 122 22.49 0.00 -11.56
C THR A 122 22.30 -0.02 -10.04
N ASP A 123 22.80 0.98 -9.32
CA ASP A 123 22.57 1.11 -7.87
C ASP A 123 21.08 1.25 -7.53
N LEU A 124 20.29 1.86 -8.43
CA LEU A 124 18.84 1.88 -8.34
C LEU A 124 18.25 0.50 -8.62
N GLY A 125 18.72 -0.20 -9.66
CA GLY A 125 18.31 -1.56 -9.99
C GLY A 125 18.51 -2.57 -8.85
N ARG A 126 19.56 -2.40 -8.04
CA ARG A 126 19.78 -3.25 -6.85
C ARG A 126 18.69 -3.09 -5.78
N ARG A 127 18.04 -1.92 -5.72
CA ARG A 127 16.97 -1.57 -4.76
C ARG A 127 15.56 -1.72 -5.33
N HIS A 128 15.43 -1.76 -6.65
CA HIS A 128 14.14 -1.74 -7.31
C HIS A 128 13.48 -3.14 -7.29
N PRO A 129 12.19 -3.27 -6.91
CA PRO A 129 11.49 -4.56 -6.81
C PRO A 129 11.64 -5.48 -8.03
N VAL A 130 11.64 -4.90 -9.22
CA VAL A 130 11.75 -5.64 -10.50
C VAL A 130 13.08 -6.38 -10.63
N THR A 131 14.17 -5.81 -10.11
CA THR A 131 15.54 -6.29 -10.32
C THR A 131 16.28 -6.66 -9.04
N GLU A 132 15.72 -6.36 -7.87
CA GLU A 132 16.32 -6.66 -6.57
C GLU A 132 16.60 -8.17 -6.43
N GLY A 133 17.81 -8.52 -5.98
CA GLY A 133 18.21 -9.91 -5.77
C GLY A 133 18.45 -10.75 -7.03
N LEU A 134 18.24 -10.23 -8.24
CA LEU A 134 18.49 -10.99 -9.48
C LEU A 134 19.96 -11.44 -9.64
N GLU A 135 20.90 -10.68 -9.09
CA GLU A 135 22.32 -11.05 -9.10
C GLU A 135 22.61 -12.34 -8.32
N ALA A 136 21.78 -12.69 -7.33
CA ALA A 136 21.92 -13.93 -6.57
C ALA A 136 21.57 -15.17 -7.42
N GLU A 137 20.84 -14.99 -8.52
CA GLU A 137 20.53 -16.03 -9.50
C GLU A 137 21.59 -16.13 -10.61
N ALA A 138 22.68 -15.38 -10.50
CA ALA A 138 23.76 -15.45 -11.48
C ALA A 138 24.54 -16.77 -11.38
N PRO A 139 24.87 -17.44 -12.50
CA PRO A 139 25.78 -18.58 -12.51
C PRO A 139 27.17 -18.24 -11.97
N GLU A 140 27.95 -19.26 -11.60
CA GLU A 140 29.38 -19.12 -11.29
C GLU A 140 30.14 -18.57 -12.52
N GLY A 141 30.31 -17.26 -12.59
CA GLY A 141 30.84 -16.54 -13.77
C GLY A 141 30.06 -15.29 -14.18
N GLY A 142 28.92 -15.03 -13.53
CA GLY A 142 28.02 -13.92 -13.85
C GLY A 142 27.04 -14.26 -14.96
N TRP A 143 26.16 -13.32 -15.30
CA TRP A 143 25.20 -13.52 -16.38
C TRP A 143 25.86 -13.67 -17.75
N GLY A 144 25.22 -14.44 -18.62
CA GLY A 144 25.64 -14.60 -20.01
C GLY A 144 25.60 -13.29 -20.79
N ARG A 145 26.47 -13.13 -21.79
CA ARG A 145 26.56 -11.90 -22.59
C ARG A 145 25.39 -11.71 -23.54
N TRP A 146 25.06 -10.45 -23.80
CA TRP A 146 24.28 -9.98 -24.94
C TRP A 146 25.23 -9.29 -25.93
N PHE A 147 24.75 -9.08 -27.14
CA PHE A 147 25.53 -8.61 -28.29
C PHE A 147 24.93 -7.38 -28.97
N ARG A 148 23.74 -6.95 -28.56
CA ARG A 148 23.07 -5.81 -29.18
C ARG A 148 22.42 -4.93 -28.14
N LEU A 149 22.75 -3.64 -28.20
CA LEU A 149 22.06 -2.57 -27.48
C LEU A 149 21.75 -1.43 -28.45
N ILE A 150 20.53 -0.93 -28.38
CA ILE A 150 20.15 0.30 -29.09
C ILE A 150 20.56 1.44 -28.17
N GLU A 151 21.42 2.33 -28.65
CA GLU A 151 21.86 3.45 -27.83
C GLU A 151 20.70 4.42 -27.65
N VAL A 152 20.37 4.68 -26.39
CA VAL A 152 19.27 5.55 -25.99
C VAL A 152 19.73 6.53 -24.93
N GLU A 153 19.19 7.74 -24.98
CA GLU A 153 19.33 8.76 -23.94
C GLU A 153 18.13 8.69 -23.02
N GLN A 154 18.38 8.70 -21.70
CA GLN A 154 17.32 8.76 -20.71
C GLN A 154 16.72 10.18 -20.69
N ILE A 155 15.42 10.28 -20.94
CA ILE A 155 14.66 11.53 -20.81
C ILE A 155 13.96 11.59 -19.45
N ALA A 156 13.45 10.47 -18.99
CA ALA A 156 12.68 10.36 -17.74
C ALA A 156 12.80 8.96 -17.12
N GLY A 157 12.22 8.79 -15.93
CA GLY A 157 12.10 7.49 -15.28
C GLY A 157 13.36 7.01 -14.58
N GLN A 158 13.51 5.69 -14.51
CA GLN A 158 14.45 4.98 -13.66
C GLN A 158 15.22 3.95 -14.50
N VAL A 159 16.55 4.08 -14.55
CA VAL A 159 17.42 3.10 -15.24
C VAL A 159 17.76 1.99 -14.25
N LEU A 160 17.26 0.78 -14.49
CA LEU A 160 17.48 -0.37 -13.60
C LEU A 160 18.65 -1.25 -14.04
N MET A 161 18.90 -1.29 -15.34
CA MET A 161 19.98 -2.07 -15.91
C MET A 161 20.78 -1.24 -16.90
N SER A 162 22.08 -1.48 -16.94
CA SER A 162 23.00 -0.89 -17.92
C SER A 162 23.65 -1.95 -18.80
N GLY A 163 24.08 -1.52 -19.99
CA GLY A 163 24.82 -2.33 -20.95
C GLY A 163 26.25 -1.83 -21.17
N PRO A 164 26.80 -1.89 -22.39
CA PRO A 164 28.16 -1.45 -22.65
C PRO A 164 28.27 0.06 -22.40
N ARG A 165 29.41 0.50 -21.85
CA ARG A 165 29.68 1.92 -21.55
C ARG A 165 28.63 2.56 -20.62
N ASP A 166 28.03 1.77 -19.72
CA ASP A 166 26.97 2.18 -18.79
C ASP A 166 25.71 2.74 -19.45
N LEU A 167 25.48 2.41 -20.73
CA LEU A 167 24.29 2.86 -21.45
C LEU A 167 23.01 2.23 -20.89
N PRO A 168 21.88 2.96 -20.85
CA PRO A 168 20.63 2.43 -20.33
C PRO A 168 20.17 1.19 -21.11
N LEU A 169 19.88 0.11 -20.39
CA LEU A 169 19.36 -1.14 -20.96
C LEU A 169 17.90 -1.37 -20.61
N LEU A 170 17.51 -1.20 -19.35
CA LEU A 170 16.12 -1.29 -18.89
C LEU A 170 15.73 -0.02 -18.18
N VAL A 171 14.75 0.70 -18.73
CA VAL A 171 14.27 1.97 -18.20
C VAL A 171 12.77 1.88 -17.93
N LEU A 172 12.36 2.19 -16.70
CA LEU A 172 10.97 2.20 -16.26
C LEU A 172 10.51 3.62 -15.98
N ASN A 173 9.24 3.93 -16.22
CA ASN A 173 8.68 5.23 -15.92
C ASN A 173 7.19 5.16 -15.57
N ARG A 174 6.78 6.04 -14.66
CA ARG A 174 5.36 6.29 -14.38
C ARG A 174 4.93 7.51 -15.15
N VAL A 175 3.85 7.37 -15.92
CA VAL A 175 3.29 8.46 -16.73
C VAL A 175 1.86 8.65 -16.28
N ASP A 176 1.62 9.74 -15.55
CA ASP A 176 0.37 10.00 -14.86
C ASP A 176 -0.04 8.78 -14.00
N GLN A 177 -1.10 8.06 -14.39
CA GLN A 177 -1.57 6.88 -13.67
C GLN A 177 -0.99 5.57 -14.23
N GLY A 178 -0.37 5.58 -15.41
CA GLY A 178 0.14 4.40 -16.11
C GLY A 178 1.62 4.13 -15.92
N ARG A 179 2.09 3.08 -16.59
CA ARG A 179 3.49 2.64 -16.55
C ARG A 179 4.02 2.35 -17.95
N VAL A 180 5.27 2.75 -18.17
CA VAL A 180 5.99 2.51 -19.42
C VAL A 180 7.33 1.88 -19.10
N ALA A 181 7.70 0.86 -19.86
CA ALA A 181 8.99 0.20 -19.76
C ALA A 181 9.64 0.13 -21.14
N VAL A 182 10.93 0.40 -21.21
CA VAL A 182 11.73 0.22 -22.43
C VAL A 182 12.93 -0.66 -22.11
N LEU A 183 13.00 -1.80 -22.80
CA LEU A 183 14.17 -2.66 -22.86
C LEU A 183 14.91 -2.34 -24.17
N ALA A 184 16.06 -1.69 -24.07
CA ALA A 184 16.88 -1.23 -25.20
C ALA A 184 17.65 -2.35 -25.92
N SER A 185 17.12 -3.58 -25.91
CA SER A 185 17.70 -4.74 -26.57
C SER A 185 16.62 -5.79 -26.87
N ASP A 186 16.78 -6.49 -27.99
CA ASP A 186 15.94 -7.61 -28.39
C ASP A 186 16.52 -8.97 -27.96
N GLN A 187 17.57 -8.98 -27.13
CA GLN A 187 18.39 -10.17 -26.89
C GLN A 187 18.23 -10.84 -25.53
N ALA A 188 17.22 -10.45 -24.74
CA ALA A 188 16.90 -11.12 -23.48
C ALA A 188 16.71 -12.64 -23.62
N TRP A 189 16.30 -13.12 -24.80
CA TRP A 189 16.14 -14.56 -25.11
C TRP A 189 17.44 -15.37 -25.05
N LEU A 190 18.62 -14.75 -25.14
CA LEU A 190 19.91 -15.44 -24.99
C LEU A 190 20.02 -16.11 -23.61
N TRP A 191 19.53 -15.43 -22.58
CA TRP A 191 19.51 -15.96 -21.22
C TRP A 191 18.60 -17.18 -21.07
N GLY A 192 17.38 -17.16 -21.62
CA GLY A 192 16.49 -18.34 -21.58
C GLY A 192 16.94 -19.49 -22.48
N ARG A 193 17.88 -19.26 -23.38
CA ARG A 193 18.58 -20.32 -24.12
C ARG A 193 19.80 -20.88 -23.38
N GLY A 194 20.12 -20.36 -22.19
CA GLY A 194 21.28 -20.80 -21.40
C GLY A 194 22.63 -20.37 -21.98
N TYR A 195 22.66 -19.34 -22.85
CA TYR A 195 23.90 -18.87 -23.44
C TYR A 195 24.87 -18.38 -22.36
N GLU A 196 26.10 -18.89 -22.36
CA GLU A 196 27.15 -18.58 -21.36
C GLU A 196 26.67 -18.73 -19.91
N GLY A 197 25.93 -19.80 -19.61
CA GLY A 197 25.39 -20.06 -18.28
C GLY A 197 24.00 -19.45 -18.06
N GLY A 198 23.53 -18.58 -18.97
CA GLY A 198 22.20 -17.98 -18.92
C GLY A 198 22.03 -17.02 -17.74
N GLY A 199 20.91 -16.30 -17.73
CA GLY A 199 20.59 -15.33 -16.68
C GLY A 199 19.12 -15.42 -16.28
N PRO A 200 18.68 -14.57 -15.34
CA PRO A 200 17.35 -14.65 -14.75
C PRO A 200 16.26 -14.06 -15.67
N GLN A 201 16.19 -14.52 -16.92
CA GLN A 201 15.24 -13.97 -17.92
C GLN A 201 13.80 -14.14 -17.47
N LEU A 202 13.43 -15.33 -17.01
CA LEU A 202 12.07 -15.65 -16.61
C LEU A 202 11.64 -14.74 -15.45
N GLU A 203 12.49 -14.64 -14.43
CA GLU A 203 12.21 -13.84 -13.25
C GLU A 203 12.17 -12.34 -13.54
N LEU A 204 13.14 -11.83 -14.32
CA LEU A 204 13.15 -10.43 -14.75
C LEU A 204 11.87 -10.06 -15.50
N LEU A 205 11.51 -10.84 -16.52
CA LEU A 205 10.34 -10.54 -17.34
C LEU A 205 9.02 -10.75 -16.58
N ARG A 206 8.96 -11.72 -15.64
CA ARG A 206 7.80 -11.93 -14.75
C ARG A 206 7.59 -10.73 -13.83
N ARG A 207 8.63 -10.29 -13.11
CA ARG A 207 8.55 -9.13 -12.22
C ARG A 207 8.31 -7.84 -12.98
N LEU A 208 8.90 -7.69 -14.17
CA LEU A 208 8.60 -6.57 -15.05
C LEU A 208 7.12 -6.57 -15.42
N ALA A 209 6.56 -7.70 -15.85
CA ALA A 209 5.13 -7.81 -16.16
C ALA A 209 4.26 -7.48 -14.93
N HIS A 210 4.55 -8.02 -13.75
CA HIS A 210 3.79 -7.71 -12.52
C HIS A 210 3.88 -6.23 -12.12
N TRP A 211 5.06 -5.63 -12.28
CA TRP A 211 5.20 -4.18 -12.09
C TRP A 211 4.37 -3.42 -13.12
N MET A 212 4.33 -3.83 -14.38
CA MET A 212 3.44 -3.20 -15.37
C MET A 212 1.97 -3.38 -14.96
N LEU A 213 1.55 -4.56 -14.53
CA LEU A 213 0.19 -4.84 -14.05
C LEU A 213 -0.18 -4.16 -12.72
N LYS A 214 0.74 -3.40 -12.12
CA LYS A 214 0.55 -2.69 -10.84
C LYS A 214 0.27 -3.61 -9.66
N GLU A 215 0.89 -4.78 -9.67
CA GLU A 215 0.78 -5.72 -8.56
C GLU A 215 1.37 -5.11 -7.27
N PRO A 216 0.67 -5.18 -6.12
CA PRO A 216 1.11 -4.58 -4.86
C PRO A 216 2.49 -5.04 -4.39
N GLU A 217 2.88 -6.27 -4.73
CA GLU A 217 4.18 -6.85 -4.39
C GLU A 217 5.37 -6.15 -5.07
N LEU A 218 5.14 -5.54 -6.24
CA LEU A 218 6.17 -4.86 -7.03
C LEU A 218 6.10 -3.33 -6.87
N GLU A 219 5.31 -2.81 -5.95
CA GLU A 219 5.34 -1.38 -5.62
C GLU A 219 6.70 -0.97 -5.01
N GLU A 220 7.18 0.18 -5.46
CA GLU A 220 8.51 0.73 -5.17
C GLU A 220 8.60 1.33 -3.77
N GLU A 221 7.49 1.93 -3.32
CA GLU A 221 7.37 2.66 -2.07
C GLU A 221 6.23 2.07 -1.24
N THR A 222 6.57 1.16 -0.32
CA THR A 222 5.55 0.44 0.48
C THR A 222 5.90 0.39 1.96
N LEU A 223 4.84 0.35 2.77
CA LEU A 223 4.90 0.08 4.21
C LEU A 223 3.92 -1.05 4.52
N THR A 224 4.46 -2.21 4.85
CA THR A 224 3.70 -3.41 5.17
C THR A 224 4.08 -3.92 6.56
N ALA A 225 3.23 -4.75 7.15
CA ALA A 225 3.69 -5.60 8.24
C ALA A 225 2.98 -6.94 8.21
N GLU A 226 3.69 -7.95 8.68
CA GLU A 226 3.18 -9.29 8.90
C GLU A 226 3.12 -9.56 10.40
N VAL A 227 2.05 -10.21 10.86
CA VAL A 227 1.86 -10.55 12.27
C VAL A 227 1.90 -12.06 12.43
N ARG A 228 2.73 -12.54 13.36
CA ARG A 228 2.78 -13.93 13.79
C ARG A 228 2.61 -13.99 15.31
N GLY A 229 1.37 -14.25 15.74
CA GLY A 229 0.97 -14.14 17.15
C GLY A 229 0.99 -12.67 17.59
N GLU A 230 1.96 -12.32 18.44
CA GLU A 230 2.18 -10.96 18.94
C GLU A 230 3.41 -10.28 18.31
N ALA A 231 4.22 -11.02 17.55
CA ALA A 231 5.37 -10.47 16.86
C ALA A 231 4.92 -9.83 15.53
N MET A 232 5.16 -8.54 15.38
CA MET A 232 4.89 -7.78 14.15
C MET A 232 6.20 -7.49 13.44
N THR A 233 6.36 -8.01 12.22
CA THR A 233 7.48 -7.72 11.33
C THR A 233 7.06 -6.61 10.39
N ILE A 234 7.58 -5.40 10.60
CA ILE A 234 7.29 -4.22 9.77
C ILE A 234 8.36 -4.14 8.69
N THR A 235 7.92 -4.03 7.43
CA THR A 235 8.79 -3.93 6.27
C THR A 235 8.50 -2.62 5.53
N ARG A 236 9.55 -1.88 5.24
CA ARG A 236 9.54 -0.66 4.43
C ARG A 236 10.41 -0.89 3.21
N ARG A 237 9.86 -0.72 2.01
CA ARG A 237 10.64 -0.68 0.77
C ARG A 237 10.73 0.74 0.26
N SER A 238 11.91 1.24 -0.04
CA SER A 238 12.13 2.56 -0.65
C SER A 238 13.26 2.55 -1.67
N LEU A 239 13.11 3.36 -2.71
CA LEU A 239 14.12 3.61 -3.72
C LEU A 239 15.07 4.77 -3.35
N ALA A 240 14.81 5.51 -2.27
CA ALA A 240 15.66 6.61 -1.84
C ALA A 240 17.06 6.13 -1.44
N GLU A 241 18.08 6.97 -1.68
CA GLU A 241 19.46 6.72 -1.22
C GLU A 241 19.62 6.97 0.27
N GLU A 242 18.83 7.90 0.80
CA GLU A 242 18.78 8.19 2.22
C GLU A 242 17.95 7.13 2.95
N GLU A 243 18.41 6.75 4.13
CA GLU A 243 17.67 5.83 4.99
C GLU A 243 16.32 6.46 5.38
N PRO A 244 15.20 5.71 5.30
CA PRO A 244 13.92 6.22 5.72
C PRO A 244 13.97 6.47 7.24
N GLY A 245 13.36 7.57 7.69
CA GLY A 245 13.22 7.88 9.12
C GLY A 245 12.46 6.79 9.88
N PRO A 246 12.33 6.89 11.22
CA PRO A 246 11.65 5.86 12.01
C PRO A 246 10.18 5.69 11.61
N VAL A 247 9.64 4.49 11.81
CA VAL A 247 8.20 4.22 11.66
C VAL A 247 7.48 4.56 12.96
N THR A 248 6.42 5.35 12.86
CA THR A 248 5.54 5.66 13.98
C THR A 248 4.45 4.60 14.10
N VAL A 249 4.39 3.93 15.24
CA VAL A 249 3.38 2.91 15.57
C VAL A 249 2.44 3.47 16.62
N THR A 250 1.14 3.55 16.29
CA THR A 250 0.07 3.87 17.25
C THR A 250 -0.63 2.58 17.68
N ALA A 251 -0.61 2.32 18.98
CA ALA A 251 -1.23 1.17 19.62
C ALA A 251 -2.76 1.36 19.82
N PRO A 252 -3.52 0.28 20.11
CA PRO A 252 -4.97 0.34 20.28
C PRO A 252 -5.44 1.26 21.42
N ASP A 253 -4.60 1.46 22.44
CA ASP A 253 -4.82 2.35 23.58
C ASP A 253 -4.47 3.83 23.27
N GLY A 254 -3.97 4.11 22.06
CA GLY A 254 -3.52 5.42 21.62
C GLY A 254 -2.06 5.73 21.93
N THR A 255 -1.32 4.82 22.58
CA THR A 255 0.11 5.00 22.84
C THR A 255 0.89 5.03 21.52
N VAL A 256 1.82 5.98 21.39
CA VAL A 256 2.64 6.16 20.17
C VAL A 256 4.09 5.78 20.47
N VAL A 257 4.68 4.96 19.61
CA VAL A 257 6.07 4.52 19.69
C VAL A 257 6.73 4.74 18.33
N GLU A 258 7.96 5.26 18.32
CA GLU A 258 8.79 5.33 17.12
C GLU A 258 9.79 4.19 17.11
N LEU A 259 9.87 3.47 16.00
CA LEU A 259 10.77 2.34 15.83
C LEU A 259 11.79 2.65 14.73
N PRO A 260 13.09 2.40 14.96
CA PRO A 260 14.09 2.49 13.92
C PRO A 260 13.86 1.39 12.86
N MET A 261 14.18 1.71 11.62
CA MET A 261 14.04 0.83 10.46
C MET A 261 15.42 0.50 9.89
N PRO A 262 16.16 -0.48 10.46
CA PRO A 262 17.48 -0.84 9.96
C PRO A 262 17.40 -1.48 8.57
N LEU A 263 18.45 -1.28 7.77
CA LEU A 263 18.58 -1.87 6.44
C LEU A 263 18.71 -3.40 6.53
N ALA A 264 17.79 -4.12 5.89
CA ALA A 264 17.80 -5.59 5.81
C ALA A 264 18.36 -6.09 4.46
N ALA A 265 18.02 -5.40 3.38
CA ALA A 265 18.54 -5.62 2.03
C ALA A 265 18.53 -4.29 1.27
N PRO A 266 19.24 -4.13 0.12
CA PRO A 266 19.19 -2.90 -0.64
C PRO A 266 17.76 -2.43 -0.91
N GLY A 267 17.39 -1.24 -0.42
CA GLY A 267 16.04 -0.69 -0.57
C GLY A 267 14.97 -1.30 0.35
N ARG A 268 15.30 -2.30 1.17
CA ARG A 268 14.38 -2.94 2.13
C ARG A 268 14.86 -2.75 3.56
N TYR A 269 14.00 -2.17 4.38
CA TYR A 269 14.22 -1.90 5.79
C TYR A 269 13.22 -2.71 6.60
N GLU A 270 13.67 -3.33 7.69
CA GLU A 270 12.86 -4.29 8.43
C GLU A 270 13.08 -4.14 9.93
N THR A 271 11.99 -4.14 10.71
CA THR A 271 12.07 -4.15 12.16
C THR A 271 11.04 -5.13 12.72
N ILE A 272 11.43 -5.86 13.75
CA ILE A 272 10.56 -6.80 14.45
C ILE A 272 10.21 -6.17 15.79
N TRP A 273 8.92 -6.03 16.05
CA TRP A 273 8.41 -5.42 17.27
C TRP A 273 7.36 -6.30 17.92
N GLN A 274 7.51 -6.51 19.23
CA GLN A 274 6.53 -7.25 20.02
C GLN A 274 5.40 -6.32 20.44
N ALA A 275 4.20 -6.59 19.96
CA ALA A 275 3.03 -5.80 20.32
C ALA A 275 2.67 -6.03 21.80
N PRO A 276 2.52 -4.97 22.61
CA PRO A 276 2.21 -5.11 24.04
C PRO A 276 0.75 -5.49 24.32
N ALA A 277 -0.13 -5.34 23.33
CA ALA A 277 -1.55 -5.63 23.44
C ALA A 277 -2.11 -6.20 22.13
N LEU A 278 -3.25 -6.86 22.22
CA LEU A 278 -4.01 -7.29 21.04
C LEU A 278 -4.90 -6.13 20.55
N GLY A 279 -5.05 -6.00 19.24
CA GLY A 279 -5.93 -5.01 18.63
C GLY A 279 -5.41 -4.41 17.33
N LEU A 280 -5.96 -3.26 16.96
CA LEU A 280 -5.59 -2.54 15.74
C LEU A 280 -4.42 -1.58 15.99
N TYR A 281 -3.37 -1.76 15.21
CA TYR A 281 -2.20 -0.90 15.18
C TYR A 281 -2.19 -0.07 13.91
N ARG A 282 -1.83 1.21 14.02
CA ARG A 282 -1.61 2.10 12.88
C ARG A 282 -0.13 2.37 12.73
N LEU A 283 0.42 2.07 11.56
CA LEU A 283 1.79 2.36 11.16
C LEU A 283 1.79 3.60 10.27
N LYS A 284 2.68 4.54 10.52
CA LYS A 284 2.87 5.73 9.70
C LYS A 284 4.35 6.00 9.48
N GLN A 285 4.74 6.29 8.25
CA GLN A 285 6.09 6.72 7.90
C GLN A 285 6.02 7.68 6.70
N GLY A 286 6.26 8.97 6.94
CA GLY A 286 5.96 10.01 5.95
C GLY A 286 4.48 10.03 5.57
N GLU A 287 4.21 9.89 4.27
CA GLU A 287 2.85 9.83 3.70
C GLU A 287 2.24 8.41 3.74
N LEU A 288 3.06 7.37 3.95
CA LEU A 288 2.59 6.00 3.99
C LEU A 288 1.90 5.70 5.32
N THR A 289 0.67 5.20 5.25
CA THR A 289 -0.10 4.77 6.42
C THR A 289 -0.67 3.38 6.19
N ARG A 290 -0.55 2.50 7.20
CA ARG A 290 -1.09 1.14 7.17
C ARG A 290 -1.78 0.81 8.50
N VAL A 291 -2.86 0.04 8.45
CA VAL A 291 -3.55 -0.47 9.66
C VAL A 291 -3.46 -1.99 9.65
N ILE A 292 -3.11 -2.55 10.81
CA ILE A 292 -2.85 -3.99 10.97
C ILE A 292 -3.48 -4.47 12.25
N ALA A 293 -4.10 -5.65 12.21
CA ALA A 293 -4.66 -6.30 13.38
C ALA A 293 -3.63 -7.27 13.97
N VAL A 294 -3.32 -7.09 15.25
CA VAL A 294 -2.51 -8.03 16.03
C VAL A 294 -3.42 -8.84 16.94
N GLY A 295 -3.40 -10.15 16.77
CA GLY A 295 -4.31 -11.05 17.48
C GLY A 295 -4.23 -12.49 16.99
N PRO A 296 -4.81 -13.44 17.74
CA PRO A 296 -4.99 -14.80 17.26
C PRO A 296 -5.85 -14.77 15.99
N ALA A 297 -5.50 -15.61 15.00
CA ALA A 297 -6.26 -15.74 13.75
C ALA A 297 -7.73 -16.13 13.96
N ALA A 298 -8.04 -16.77 15.10
CA ALA A 298 -9.39 -17.09 15.53
C ALA A 298 -9.59 -16.64 17.00
N PRO A 299 -10.01 -15.38 17.24
CA PRO A 299 -10.28 -14.91 18.59
C PRO A 299 -11.50 -15.64 19.16
N ARG A 300 -11.47 -15.97 20.46
CA ARG A 300 -12.59 -16.71 21.11
C ARG A 300 -13.87 -15.89 21.14
N GLU A 301 -13.76 -14.57 21.09
CA GLU A 301 -14.84 -13.59 21.00
C GLU A 301 -15.69 -13.78 19.72
N PHE A 302 -15.12 -14.37 18.67
CA PHE A 302 -15.83 -14.68 17.43
C PHE A 302 -16.36 -16.12 17.37
N ALA A 303 -16.11 -16.96 18.38
CA ALA A 303 -16.68 -18.30 18.45
C ALA A 303 -18.21 -18.24 18.68
N GLU A 304 -18.66 -17.28 19.50
CA GLU A 304 -20.07 -17.04 19.80
C GLU A 304 -20.38 -15.55 19.64
N THR A 305 -20.70 -15.13 18.41
CA THR A 305 -21.05 -13.74 18.08
C THR A 305 -22.48 -13.36 18.49
N ILE A 306 -23.30 -14.35 18.85
CA ILE A 306 -24.67 -14.13 19.32
C ILE A 306 -24.61 -13.84 20.82
N ALA A 307 -24.97 -12.61 21.19
CA ALA A 307 -25.10 -12.23 22.59
C ALA A 307 -26.05 -13.21 23.33
N SER A 308 -25.49 -13.95 24.29
CA SER A 308 -26.19 -14.94 25.10
C SER A 308 -26.01 -14.63 26.59
N GLY A 309 -27.08 -14.86 27.35
CA GLY A 309 -27.07 -14.79 28.81
C GLY A 309 -26.79 -16.12 29.50
N GLU A 310 -26.69 -17.21 28.73
CA GLU A 310 -26.67 -18.58 29.28
C GLU A 310 -25.51 -18.82 30.24
N ALA A 311 -24.33 -18.29 29.93
CA ALA A 311 -23.15 -18.40 30.79
C ALA A 311 -23.33 -17.74 32.18
N LEU A 312 -24.24 -16.78 32.29
CA LEU A 312 -24.52 -16.07 33.54
C LEU A 312 -25.66 -16.71 34.36
N LEU A 313 -26.47 -17.60 33.76
CA LEU A 313 -27.60 -18.26 34.45
C LEU A 313 -27.18 -19.02 35.72
N PRO A 314 -26.08 -19.81 35.74
CA PRO A 314 -25.66 -20.53 36.94
C PRO A 314 -25.33 -19.62 38.14
N VAL A 315 -25.03 -18.34 37.89
CA VAL A 315 -24.75 -17.33 38.92
C VAL A 315 -25.99 -16.49 39.24
N ALA A 316 -26.81 -16.19 38.22
CA ALA A 316 -28.01 -15.38 38.35
C ALA A 316 -29.15 -16.13 39.06
N GLU A 317 -29.37 -17.42 38.78
CA GLU A 317 -30.47 -18.19 39.36
C GLU A 317 -30.37 -18.36 40.89
N PRO A 318 -29.21 -18.75 41.47
CA PRO A 318 -29.09 -18.89 42.93
C PRO A 318 -29.29 -17.57 43.68
N THR A 319 -28.93 -16.46 43.04
CA THR A 319 -29.09 -15.10 43.60
C THR A 319 -30.47 -14.52 43.34
N ARG A 320 -31.38 -15.26 42.68
CA ARG A 320 -32.70 -14.80 42.20
C ARG A 320 -32.60 -13.54 41.34
N GLY A 321 -31.46 -13.33 40.69
CA GLY A 321 -31.26 -12.33 39.66
C GLY A 321 -31.71 -12.84 38.29
N GLY A 322 -31.31 -12.14 37.24
CA GLY A 322 -31.59 -12.58 35.88
C GLY A 322 -30.82 -11.80 34.84
N VAL A 323 -30.83 -12.34 33.62
CA VAL A 323 -30.21 -11.72 32.45
C VAL A 323 -31.32 -11.15 31.57
N THR A 324 -31.19 -9.89 31.16
CA THR A 324 -32.13 -9.22 30.26
C THR A 324 -31.40 -8.70 29.04
N ARG A 325 -32.08 -8.67 27.89
CA ARG A 325 -31.55 -8.07 26.67
C ARG A 325 -31.73 -6.55 26.71
N LEU A 326 -30.75 -5.83 26.18
CA LEU A 326 -30.77 -4.36 26.09
C LEU A 326 -31.41 -3.83 24.79
N GLU A 327 -31.58 -4.68 23.76
CA GLU A 327 -32.23 -4.34 22.49
C GLU A 327 -33.59 -3.62 22.65
N PRO A 328 -34.54 -4.10 23.48
CA PRO A 328 -35.82 -3.41 23.68
C PRO A 328 -35.73 -2.14 24.53
N GLY A 329 -34.55 -1.76 25.04
CA GLY A 329 -34.31 -0.59 25.87
C GLY A 329 -33.57 -0.89 27.17
N ASN A 330 -33.02 0.16 27.79
CA ASN A 330 -32.34 0.04 29.08
C ASN A 330 -33.32 -0.30 30.20
N PRO A 331 -33.06 -1.33 31.02
CA PRO A 331 -33.91 -1.65 32.17
C PRO A 331 -33.79 -0.58 33.25
N ASP A 332 -34.88 -0.37 33.98
CA ASP A 332 -34.91 0.45 35.20
C ASP A 332 -34.11 -0.24 36.33
N ILE A 333 -33.35 0.53 37.12
CA ILE A 333 -32.53 -0.02 38.20
C ILE A 333 -33.26 0.20 39.52
N ARG A 334 -33.57 -0.88 40.23
CA ARG A 334 -34.33 -0.85 41.49
C ARG A 334 -33.55 -1.42 42.64
N THR A 335 -33.71 -0.84 43.82
CA THR A 335 -33.15 -1.42 45.04
C THR A 335 -34.05 -2.54 45.56
N VAL A 336 -33.48 -3.71 45.79
CA VAL A 336 -34.17 -4.88 46.35
C VAL A 336 -33.44 -5.40 47.58
N ALA A 337 -34.21 -5.81 48.59
CA ALA A 337 -33.65 -6.45 49.79
C ALA A 337 -33.02 -7.81 49.44
N GLU A 338 -32.06 -8.24 50.26
CA GLU A 338 -31.36 -9.51 50.07
C GLU A 338 -32.33 -10.70 50.00
N GLY A 339 -32.07 -11.63 49.08
CA GLY A 339 -32.89 -12.83 48.88
C GLY A 339 -34.23 -12.60 48.19
N ARG A 340 -34.57 -11.36 47.79
CA ARG A 340 -35.75 -11.06 46.96
C ARG A 340 -35.41 -11.25 45.49
N VAL A 341 -36.46 -11.43 44.67
CA VAL A 341 -36.33 -11.48 43.22
C VAL A 341 -35.75 -10.15 42.72
N ALA A 342 -34.63 -10.24 42.00
CA ALA A 342 -33.83 -9.10 41.54
C ALA A 342 -33.90 -8.91 40.01
N VAL A 343 -34.96 -9.41 39.38
CA VAL A 343 -35.22 -9.21 37.94
C VAL A 343 -36.72 -9.17 37.68
N GLY A 344 -37.15 -8.33 36.75
CA GLY A 344 -38.53 -8.32 36.28
C GLY A 344 -38.67 -7.68 34.90
N ARG A 345 -39.91 -7.53 34.45
CA ARG A 345 -40.19 -6.95 33.12
C ARG A 345 -39.73 -5.49 33.08
N GLY A 346 -38.63 -5.23 32.35
CA GLY A 346 -38.09 -3.88 32.15
C GLY A 346 -37.32 -3.31 33.33
N TRP A 347 -36.94 -4.12 34.33
CA TRP A 347 -36.13 -3.65 35.46
C TRP A 347 -35.20 -4.72 36.01
N ILE A 348 -34.08 -4.28 36.58
CA ILE A 348 -33.10 -5.12 37.29
C ILE A 348 -32.93 -4.63 38.72
N GLY A 349 -32.79 -5.58 39.64
CA GLY A 349 -32.65 -5.32 41.06
C GLY A 349 -31.18 -5.28 41.47
N ILE A 350 -30.80 -4.25 42.22
CA ILE A 350 -29.53 -4.18 42.93
C ILE A 350 -29.79 -4.26 44.43
N THR A 351 -28.95 -5.00 45.16
CA THR A 351 -28.96 -5.00 46.63
C THR A 351 -27.82 -4.12 47.12
N PRO A 352 -28.09 -2.92 47.66
CA PRO A 352 -27.05 -2.05 48.19
C PRO A 352 -26.30 -2.78 49.31
N ARG A 353 -24.97 -2.87 49.21
CA ARG A 353 -24.10 -3.49 50.23
C ARG A 353 -23.32 -2.47 51.06
N GLU A 354 -23.74 -1.20 51.02
CA GLU A 354 -23.01 -0.08 51.64
C GLU A 354 -21.50 -0.05 51.28
N ALA A 355 -21.15 -0.63 50.14
CA ALA A 355 -19.79 -0.61 49.60
C ALA A 355 -19.59 0.70 48.83
N TYR A 356 -19.47 1.80 49.56
CA TYR A 356 -19.09 3.09 49.01
C TYR A 356 -17.59 3.34 49.21
N LEU A 357 -16.91 3.76 48.14
CA LEU A 357 -15.58 4.34 48.21
C LEU A 357 -15.75 5.85 48.28
N THR A 358 -15.49 6.46 49.44
CA THR A 358 -15.55 7.92 49.59
C THR A 358 -14.34 8.53 48.89
N THR A 359 -14.48 8.86 47.61
CA THR A 359 -13.39 9.41 46.78
C THR A 359 -13.11 10.89 47.06
N GLU A 360 -14.11 11.66 47.52
CA GLU A 360 -13.97 13.08 47.82
C GLU A 360 -14.92 13.52 48.94
N VAL A 361 -14.42 14.31 49.89
CA VAL A 361 -15.23 15.02 50.89
C VAL A 361 -15.20 16.50 50.54
N ASN A 362 -16.24 16.98 49.87
CA ASN A 362 -16.40 18.41 49.59
C ASN A 362 -17.06 19.11 50.78
N VAL A 363 -16.25 19.82 51.58
CA VAL A 363 -16.76 20.68 52.66
C VAL A 363 -17.13 22.03 52.07
N VAL A 364 -18.42 22.23 51.80
CA VAL A 364 -18.93 23.52 51.34
C VAL A 364 -19.23 24.38 52.58
N PRO A 365 -18.65 25.58 52.73
CA PRO A 365 -18.96 26.46 53.84
C PRO A 365 -20.44 26.87 53.80
N PHE A 366 -21.13 26.75 54.95
CA PHE A 366 -22.58 27.01 55.09
C PHE A 366 -22.98 28.44 54.67
N LEU A 367 -22.06 29.40 54.81
CA LEU A 367 -22.23 30.78 54.38
C LEU A 367 -20.94 31.29 53.72
N PRO A 368 -21.04 32.20 52.74
CA PRO A 368 -19.90 32.91 52.20
C PRO A 368 -19.15 33.70 53.29
N ALA A 369 -17.84 33.89 53.13
CA ALA A 369 -16.99 34.57 54.13
C ALA A 369 -17.51 35.98 54.50
N TRP A 370 -18.08 36.73 53.55
CA TRP A 370 -18.63 38.05 53.80
C TRP A 370 -19.87 38.03 54.69
N ALA A 371 -20.69 36.97 54.62
CA ALA A 371 -21.89 36.85 55.45
C ALA A 371 -21.52 36.61 56.92
N TRP A 372 -20.48 35.81 57.17
CA TRP A 372 -19.91 35.66 58.51
C TRP A 372 -19.36 36.98 59.05
N LEU A 373 -18.71 37.77 58.19
CA LEU A 373 -18.16 39.07 58.56
C LEU A 373 -19.29 40.06 58.94
N LEU A 374 -20.40 40.07 58.21
CA LEU A 374 -21.58 40.86 58.55
C LEU A 374 -22.23 40.41 59.87
N ILE A 375 -22.35 39.11 60.11
CA ILE A 375 -22.87 38.58 61.38
C ILE A 375 -21.96 38.99 62.54
N GLY A 376 -20.64 38.84 62.39
CA GLY A 376 -19.66 39.23 63.40
C GLY A 376 -19.68 40.73 63.69
N ALA A 377 -19.70 41.57 62.65
CA ALA A 377 -19.81 43.02 62.79
C ALA A 377 -21.14 43.43 63.44
N GLY A 378 -22.25 42.79 63.05
CA GLY A 378 -23.56 43.01 63.66
C GLY A 378 -23.57 42.66 65.15
N LEU A 379 -23.02 41.52 65.53
CA LEU A 379 -22.89 41.12 66.94
C LEU A 379 -21.99 42.08 67.73
N ALA A 380 -20.89 42.56 67.15
CA ALA A 380 -20.01 43.54 67.78
C ALA A 380 -20.72 44.89 68.01
N VAL A 381 -21.50 45.36 67.03
CA VAL A 381 -22.31 46.59 67.17
C VAL A 381 -23.39 46.41 68.22
N VAL A 382 -24.09 45.26 68.23
CA VAL A 382 -25.10 44.96 69.25
C VAL A 382 -24.48 44.90 70.65
N ALA A 383 -23.31 44.26 70.80
CA ALA A 383 -22.59 44.22 72.07
C ALA A 383 -22.19 45.63 72.53
N TRP A 384 -21.68 46.47 71.62
CA TRP A 384 -21.33 47.87 71.92
C TRP A 384 -22.55 48.69 72.34
N LEU A 385 -23.69 48.52 71.67
CA LEU A 385 -24.95 49.20 72.03
C LEU A 385 -25.53 48.74 73.37
N ILE A 386 -25.38 47.46 73.72
CA ILE A 386 -25.80 46.92 75.02
C ILE A 386 -24.90 47.46 76.14
N GLU A 387 -23.59 47.46 75.95
CA GLU A 387 -22.61 47.94 76.94
C GLU A 387 -22.73 49.46 77.15
N GLY A 388 -22.89 50.23 76.07
CA GLY A 388 -23.14 51.67 76.13
C GLY A 388 -24.45 52.05 76.84
N ARG A 389 -25.48 51.19 76.76
CA ARG A 389 -26.73 51.35 77.52
C ARG A 389 -26.60 51.02 79.01
N LYS A 390 -25.67 50.14 79.40
CA LYS A 390 -25.40 49.87 80.82
C LYS A 390 -24.60 51.00 81.48
N GLY A 391 -23.73 51.68 80.73
CA GLY A 391 -23.03 52.88 81.20
C GLY A 391 -23.96 54.07 81.51
N ALA A 392 -25.04 54.24 80.73
CA ALA A 392 -26.02 55.32 80.95
C ALA A 392 -27.00 55.07 82.12
N LYS A 393 -27.02 53.86 82.71
CA LYS A 393 -27.84 53.54 83.90
C LYS A 393 -27.07 53.64 85.23
N ALA A 394 -25.77 53.94 85.19
CA ALA A 394 -24.91 54.06 86.36
C ALA A 394 -24.37 55.49 86.58
N ALA A 395 -24.99 56.50 85.94
CA ALA A 395 -24.73 57.93 86.16
C ALA A 395 -25.95 58.60 86.79
#